data_AF-A0A6P6FNB3-F1
#
_entry.id   AF-A0A6P6FNB3-F1
#
_cell.length_a   1.000
_cell.length_b   1.000
_cell.length_c   1.000
_cell.angle_alpha   90.00
_cell.angle_beta   90.00
_cell.angle_gamma   90.00
#
_symmetry.space_group_name_H-M   'P 1'
#
loop_
_entity.id
_entity.type
_entity.pdbx_description
1 polymer ?
#
loop_
_entity_poly.entity_id
_entity_poly.type
_entity_poly.pdbx_seq_one_letter_code
_entity_poly.pdbx_strand_id
1 'polypeptide(L)'
;MPEENDASSYALVPLYTMEPKTPMVDQSITTNDRWEADNFNSPRETFCMRSSGVKNSTVQECLKFFNTTSSREELERLKGIGEKRASYILELHEESPKPFKRVDDL
;
A
#
# COMPACT_ATOMS: atom_id res chain seq x y z
N MET A 1 44.93 26.82 17.87
CA MET A 1 44.34 25.71 18.64
C MET A 1 44.79 25.87 20.07
N PRO A 2 43.92 25.95 21.08
CA PRO A 2 42.51 25.48 21.17
C PRO A 2 41.56 26.70 21.40
N GLU A 3 40.26 26.65 21.71
CA GLU A 3 39.24 25.62 21.90
C GLU A 3 37.88 26.32 21.73
N GLU A 4 36.96 25.66 21.05
CA GLU A 4 35.53 25.98 20.95
C GLU A 4 34.74 25.84 22.27
N ASN A 5 33.82 26.76 22.56
CA ASN A 5 32.67 26.47 23.44
C ASN A 5 31.38 27.21 23.06
N ASP A 6 30.57 26.58 22.21
CA ASP A 6 29.16 26.90 22.05
C ASP A 6 28.37 26.55 23.33
N ALA A 7 27.86 27.55 24.03
CA ALA A 7 26.88 27.37 25.10
C ALA A 7 25.61 28.13 24.75
N SER A 8 24.94 27.68 23.69
CA SER A 8 23.62 28.19 23.32
C SER A 8 22.56 27.58 24.23
N SER A 9 22.30 28.30 25.33
CA SER A 9 21.31 27.97 26.35
C SER A 9 19.90 28.30 25.86
N TYR A 10 19.29 27.39 25.09
CA TYR A 10 17.84 27.38 24.93
C TYR A 10 17.27 26.51 26.04
N ALA A 11 16.60 27.17 26.98
CA ALA A 11 15.89 26.54 28.08
C ALA A 11 15.00 25.39 27.57
N LEU A 12 15.21 24.20 28.10
CA LEU A 12 14.32 23.06 27.93
C LEU A 12 13.00 23.39 28.65
N VAL A 13 12.04 23.93 27.92
CA VAL A 13 10.65 24.03 28.35
C VAL A 13 10.13 22.59 28.51
N PRO A 14 9.66 22.15 29.69
CA PRO A 14 9.08 20.82 29.83
C PRO A 14 7.85 20.70 28.94
N LEU A 15 7.94 19.87 27.91
CA LEU A 15 6.80 19.46 27.09
C LEU A 15 5.92 18.59 27.99
N TYR A 16 4.88 19.18 28.57
CA TYR A 16 3.87 18.45 29.32
C TYR A 16 3.06 17.60 28.34
N THR A 17 3.57 16.41 28.03
CA THR A 17 2.82 15.38 27.31
C THR A 17 1.71 14.90 28.25
N MET A 18 0.51 15.44 28.07
CA MET A 18 -0.69 14.84 28.65
C MET A 18 -0.89 13.48 28.00
N GLU A 19 -0.56 12.44 28.75
CA GLU A 19 -0.83 11.06 28.35
C GLU A 19 -2.35 10.91 28.16
N PRO A 20 -2.84 10.47 26.98
CA PRO A 20 -4.26 10.35 26.74
C PRO A 20 -4.81 9.22 27.63
N LYS A 21 -5.56 9.59 28.67
CA LYS A 21 -6.23 8.63 29.56
C LYS A 21 -7.29 7.88 28.73
N THR A 22 -7.04 6.60 28.44
CA THR A 22 -8.04 5.74 27.79
C THR A 22 -9.26 5.62 28.72
N PRO A 23 -10.47 6.00 28.28
CA PRO A 23 -11.66 5.83 29.09
C PRO A 23 -11.90 4.33 29.30
N MET A 24 -12.03 3.92 30.57
CA MET A 24 -12.44 2.56 30.90
C MET A 24 -13.91 2.39 30.51
N VAL A 25 -14.18 1.47 29.59
CA VAL A 25 -15.55 1.07 29.26
C VAL A 25 -16.08 0.23 30.43
N ASP A 26 -17.15 0.71 31.07
CA ASP A 26 -17.88 -0.05 32.09
C ASP A 26 -18.65 -1.16 31.39
N GLN A 27 -18.24 -2.41 31.60
CA GLN A 27 -18.91 -3.58 31.06
C GLN A 27 -20.06 -4.00 31.99
N SER A 28 -21.04 -3.12 32.19
CA SER A 28 -22.34 -3.53 32.73
C SER A 28 -23.20 -4.05 31.56
N ILE A 29 -22.92 -5.29 31.16
CA ILE A 29 -23.74 -6.02 30.20
C ILE A 29 -25.09 -6.31 30.85
N THR A 30 -26.03 -5.39 30.68
CA THR A 30 -27.46 -5.72 30.80
C THR A 30 -27.83 -6.42 29.50
N THR A 31 -27.78 -7.75 29.49
CA THR A 31 -28.33 -8.56 28.40
C THR A 31 -29.84 -8.35 28.37
N ASN A 32 -30.30 -7.51 27.45
CA ASN A 32 -31.66 -7.60 26.96
C ASN A 32 -31.63 -7.66 25.44
N ASP A 33 -32.42 -8.61 24.96
CA ASP A 33 -32.34 -9.25 23.67
C ASP A 33 -32.52 -8.32 22.47
N ARG A 34 -32.03 -8.83 21.32
CA ARG A 34 -32.30 -8.35 19.96
C ARG A 34 -31.29 -7.35 19.39
N TRP A 35 -30.06 -7.80 19.20
CA TRP A 35 -29.26 -7.36 18.07
C TRP A 35 -29.24 -8.49 17.04
N GLU A 36 -30.18 -8.43 16.08
CA GLU A 36 -30.09 -9.18 14.83
C GLU A 36 -28.81 -8.75 14.14
N ALA A 37 -27.71 -9.44 14.44
CA ALA A 37 -26.40 -9.26 13.83
C ALA A 37 -26.39 -9.92 12.44
N ASP A 38 -27.30 -9.46 11.58
CA ASP A 38 -27.39 -9.93 10.21
C ASP A 38 -26.39 -9.15 9.34
N ASN A 39 -25.10 -9.31 9.65
CA ASN A 39 -23.99 -9.06 8.74
C ASN A 39 -22.70 -9.67 9.32
N PHE A 40 -22.59 -11.00 9.28
CA PHE A 40 -21.34 -11.73 9.52
C PHE A 40 -20.34 -11.47 8.38
N ASN A 41 -19.89 -10.23 8.21
CA ASN A 41 -18.58 -9.99 7.63
C ASN A 41 -17.66 -9.65 8.80
N SER A 42 -16.68 -10.51 9.06
CA SER A 42 -15.57 -10.16 9.95
C SER A 42 -15.07 -8.76 9.56
N PRO A 43 -14.63 -7.91 10.51
CA PRO A 43 -13.93 -6.66 10.18
C PRO A 43 -12.82 -6.87 9.13
N ARG A 44 -12.21 -8.06 9.12
CA ARG A 44 -11.26 -8.50 8.08
C ARG A 44 -11.90 -8.67 6.70
N GLU A 45 -13.06 -9.30 6.60
CA GLU A 45 -13.78 -9.55 5.34
C GLU A 45 -14.30 -8.25 4.73
N THR A 46 -14.85 -7.34 5.55
CA THR A 46 -15.26 -6.00 5.07
C THR A 46 -14.07 -5.21 4.51
N PHE A 47 -12.90 -5.28 5.15
CA PHE A 47 -11.67 -4.67 4.65
C PHE A 47 -11.14 -5.35 3.37
N CYS A 48 -11.13 -6.68 3.32
CA CYS A 48 -10.72 -7.44 2.14
C CYS A 48 -11.61 -7.16 0.92
N MET A 49 -12.92 -7.04 1.12
CA MET A 49 -13.90 -6.77 0.07
C MET A 49 -13.85 -5.33 -0.42
N ARG A 50 -13.62 -4.35 0.46
CA ARG A 50 -13.43 -2.96 0.05
C ARG A 50 -12.10 -2.73 -0.69
N SER A 51 -11.07 -3.54 -0.41
CA SER A 51 -9.77 -3.44 -1.08
C SER A 51 -9.66 -4.25 -2.38
N SER A 52 -10.46 -5.30 -2.59
CA SER A 52 -10.36 -6.17 -3.78
C SER A 52 -10.67 -5.45 -5.09
N GLY A 53 -11.64 -4.51 -5.08
CA GLY A 53 -11.94 -3.67 -6.25
C GLY A 53 -10.73 -2.82 -6.67
N VAL A 54 -10.00 -2.27 -5.70
CA VAL A 54 -8.78 -1.48 -5.97
C VAL A 54 -7.67 -2.36 -6.56
N LYS A 55 -7.50 -3.59 -6.05
CA LYS A 55 -6.48 -4.55 -6.53
C LYS A 55 -6.68 -4.92 -8.00
N ASN A 56 -7.92 -5.18 -8.41
CA ASN A 56 -8.24 -5.54 -9.80
C ASN A 56 -7.98 -4.38 -10.77
N SER A 57 -8.30 -3.16 -10.35
CA SER A 57 -8.03 -1.96 -11.13
C SER A 57 -6.53 -1.79 -11.41
N THR A 58 -5.68 -2.00 -10.39
CA THR A 58 -4.22 -1.90 -10.54
C THR A 58 -3.65 -2.96 -11.49
N VAL A 59 -4.15 -4.20 -11.42
CA VAL A 59 -3.72 -5.28 -12.32
C VAL A 59 -4.07 -4.95 -13.78
N GLN A 60 -5.27 -4.44 -14.03
CA GLN A 60 -5.67 -4.03 -15.38
C GLN A 60 -4.82 -2.86 -15.90
N GLU A 61 -4.49 -1.90 -15.05
CA GLU A 61 -3.63 -0.78 -15.41
C GLU A 61 -2.21 -1.23 -15.76
N CYS A 62 -1.62 -2.15 -14.98
CA CYS A 62 -0.33 -2.76 -15.32
C CYS A 62 -0.37 -3.49 -16.67
N LEU A 63 -1.37 -4.33 -16.90
CA LEU A 63 -1.50 -5.04 -18.18
C LEU A 63 -1.66 -4.07 -19.35
N LYS A 64 -2.47 -3.02 -19.17
CA LYS A 64 -2.63 -1.98 -20.19
C LYS A 64 -1.29 -1.30 -20.48
N PHE A 65 -0.53 -0.94 -19.45
CA PHE A 65 0.79 -0.35 -19.60
C PHE A 65 1.70 -1.24 -20.44
N PHE A 66 1.95 -2.48 -20.02
CA PHE A 66 2.82 -3.41 -20.74
C PHE A 66 2.38 -3.63 -22.19
N ASN A 67 1.08 -3.74 -22.45
CA ASN A 67 0.56 -3.92 -23.80
C ASN A 67 0.69 -2.69 -24.72
N THR A 68 0.94 -1.50 -24.16
CA THR A 68 1.08 -0.25 -24.92
C THR A 68 2.51 0.27 -24.97
N THR A 69 3.32 -0.08 -23.96
CA THR A 69 4.69 0.39 -23.83
C THR A 69 5.59 -0.32 -24.83
N SER A 70 6.21 0.46 -25.71
CA SER A 70 7.18 0.00 -26.71
C SER A 70 8.61 0.44 -26.40
N SER A 71 8.83 1.08 -25.23
CA SER A 71 10.14 1.59 -24.82
C SER A 71 10.70 0.84 -23.62
N ARG A 72 11.95 0.37 -23.74
CA ARG A 72 12.72 -0.23 -22.64
C ARG A 72 12.83 0.72 -21.44
N GLU A 73 13.03 2.01 -21.70
CA GLU A 73 13.23 3.02 -20.65
C GLU A 73 11.98 3.25 -19.81
N GLU A 74 10.79 3.18 -20.43
CA GLU A 74 9.52 3.30 -19.71
C GLU A 74 9.27 2.08 -18.82
N LEU A 75 9.64 0.89 -19.30
CA LEU A 75 9.58 -0.34 -18.51
C LEU A 75 10.51 -0.26 -17.29
N GLU A 76 11.75 0.21 -17.47
CA GLU A 76 12.75 0.32 -16.39
C GLU A 76 12.41 1.37 -15.31
N ARG A 77 11.54 2.34 -15.61
CA ARG A 77 11.02 3.28 -14.60
C ARG A 77 10.09 2.60 -13.59
N LEU A 78 9.54 1.42 -13.92
CA LEU A 78 8.70 0.68 -13.00
C LEU A 78 9.54 0.00 -11.91
N LYS A 79 9.12 0.18 -10.67
CA LYS A 79 9.78 -0.45 -9.53
C LYS A 79 9.77 -1.98 -9.68
N GLY A 80 10.97 -2.57 -9.70
CA GLY A 80 11.16 -4.02 -9.83
C GLY A 80 11.33 -4.51 -11.26
N ILE A 81 11.28 -3.63 -12.27
CA ILE A 81 11.66 -3.94 -13.66
C ILE A 81 13.04 -3.33 -13.90
N GLY A 82 14.04 -4.18 -14.16
CA GLY A 82 15.35 -3.77 -14.63
C GLY A 82 15.56 -4.20 -16.08
N GLU A 83 16.71 -3.86 -16.65
CA GLU A 83 17.09 -4.10 -18.05
C GLU A 83 16.75 -5.52 -18.56
N LYS A 84 17.06 -6.55 -17.77
CA LYS A 84 16.76 -7.95 -18.11
C LYS A 84 15.26 -8.19 -18.29
N ARG A 85 14.44 -7.68 -17.37
CA ARG A 85 12.98 -7.85 -17.42
C ARG A 85 12.37 -7.00 -18.52
N ALA A 86 12.84 -5.76 -18.69
CA ALA A 86 12.37 -4.88 -19.76
C ALA A 86 12.64 -5.48 -21.14
N SER A 87 13.84 -6.05 -21.34
CA SER A 87 14.20 -6.70 -22.61
C SER A 87 13.37 -7.96 -22.85
N TYR A 88 13.17 -8.80 -21.82
CA TYR A 88 12.31 -9.97 -21.93
C TYR A 88 10.86 -9.61 -22.31
N ILE A 89 10.29 -8.57 -21.72
CA ILE A 89 8.94 -8.10 -22.07
C ILE A 89 8.88 -7.70 -23.55
N LEU A 90 9.89 -6.97 -24.06
CA LEU A 90 9.95 -6.56 -25.47
C LEU A 90 10.12 -7.76 -26.40
N GLU A 91 10.96 -8.73 -26.05
CA GLU A 91 11.11 -9.98 -26.81
C GLU A 91 9.79 -10.74 -26.88
N LEU A 92 9.01 -10.80 -25.79
CA LEU A 92 7.68 -11.40 -25.80
C LEU A 92 6.71 -10.69 -26.78
N HIS A 93 6.81 -9.37 -26.92
CA HIS A 93 6.01 -8.63 -27.90
C HIS A 93 6.43 -8.91 -29.35
N GLU A 94 7.73 -9.13 -29.59
CA GLU A 94 8.25 -9.48 -30.91
C GLU A 94 7.89 -10.93 -31.29
N GLU A 95 8.02 -11.87 -30.36
CA GLU A 95 7.69 -13.29 -30.56
C GLU A 95 6.16 -13.50 -30.64
N SER A 96 5.40 -12.81 -29.79
CA SER A 96 3.95 -12.85 -29.76
C SER A 96 3.39 -11.42 -29.74
N PRO A 97 2.99 -10.86 -30.91
CA PRO A 97 2.35 -9.54 -30.98
C PRO A 97 0.96 -9.50 -30.32
N LYS A 98 0.55 -10.58 -29.64
CA LYS A 98 -0.72 -10.68 -28.94
C LYS A 98 -0.60 -10.04 -27.55
N PRO A 99 -1.60 -9.24 -27.14
CA PRO A 99 -1.62 -8.63 -25.80
C PRO A 99 -1.66 -9.68 -24.68
N PHE A 100 -0.97 -9.38 -23.58
CA PHE A 100 -1.07 -10.14 -22.33
C PHE A 100 -2.50 -10.04 -21.77
N LYS A 101 -3.08 -11.19 -21.40
CA LYS A 101 -4.43 -11.27 -20.84
C LYS A 101 -4.41 -11.30 -19.32
N ARG A 102 -3.34 -11.84 -18.76
CA ARG A 102 -3.11 -12.00 -17.32
C ARG A 102 -1.67 -11.62 -17.02
N VAL A 103 -1.43 -11.18 -15.78
CA VAL A 103 -0.06 -10.93 -15.31
C VAL A 103 0.76 -12.22 -15.26
N ASP A 104 0.09 -13.37 -15.11
CA ASP A 104 0.74 -14.69 -15.18
C ASP A 104 1.29 -15.04 -16.58
N ASP A 105 0.88 -14.31 -17.62
CA ASP A 105 1.40 -14.47 -18.98
C ASP A 105 2.78 -13.76 -19.16
N LEU A 106 3.28 -13.08 -18.12
CA LEU A 106 4.50 -12.26 -18.08
C LEU A 106 5.54 -12.82 -17.11
#